data_AF-T1IZE8-F1
#
_entry.id   AF-T1IZE8-F1
#
_cell.length_a   1.000
_cell.length_b   1.000
_cell.length_c   1.000
_cell.angle_alpha   90.00
_cell.angle_beta   90.00
_cell.angle_gamma   90.00
#
_symmetry.space_group_name_H-M   'P 1'
#
loop_
_entity.id
_entity.type
_entity.pdbx_description
1 polymer ?
#
loop_
_entity_poly.entity_id
_entity_poly.type
_entity_poly.pdbx_seq_one_letter_code
_entity_poly.pdbx_strand_id
1 'polypeptide(L)'
;MMASVHCFLLFLVVAAVGARKTCREERQEALDRQENNPEMVGIHVPKCDANGDYQPKECKQAYCSCLDYDGYPIRGYLFHISKSARAECRCARQKDYVRSQHLLGQIISCDKVGNYKGIQCLGSKCYCVEPKYGMIQVAARKPCHEERQDALDRQQNNIGMVGIHVPKCDQDGTYSPKQCIEAYCHCVDKDGNVIVKYFFSVSKSAETECKCAREKDYLHQHGMIGRTIACDKAGNYERSQCTGSKCYCVDSKTGEKIGDVVPISQKDSLNC
;
A
#
# COMPACT_ATOMS: atom_id res chain seq x y z
N MET A 1 56.75 12.83 41.97
CA MET A 1 55.36 12.41 41.73
C MET A 1 54.92 13.02 40.40
N MET A 2 55.15 12.30 39.32
CA MET A 2 54.72 12.67 37.96
C MET A 2 54.25 11.37 37.32
N ALA A 3 52.98 11.29 36.96
CA ALA A 3 52.46 10.24 36.10
C ALA A 3 51.44 10.88 35.15
N SER A 4 51.85 10.92 33.89
CA SER A 4 51.15 11.52 32.76
C SER A 4 49.78 10.90 32.51
N VAL A 5 48.84 11.78 32.17
CA VAL A 5 47.51 11.49 31.65
C VAL A 5 47.65 10.84 30.27
N HIS A 6 47.42 9.54 30.15
CA HIS A 6 47.17 8.90 28.86
C HIS A 6 45.70 9.06 28.50
N CYS A 7 45.41 10.14 27.77
CA CYS A 7 44.17 10.34 27.05
C CYS A 7 44.14 9.36 25.86
N PHE A 8 43.49 8.20 26.05
CA PHE A 8 43.15 7.32 24.93
C PHE A 8 42.00 7.95 24.15
N LEU A 9 42.35 8.67 23.09
CA LEU A 9 41.43 9.07 22.03
C LEU A 9 40.96 7.80 21.28
N LEU A 10 39.90 7.17 21.79
CA LEU A 10 39.04 6.29 21.01
C LEU A 10 38.27 7.16 20.01
N PHE A 11 38.89 7.42 18.86
CA PHE A 11 38.16 7.88 17.67
C PHE A 11 37.20 6.76 17.27
N LEU A 12 35.95 6.85 17.75
CA LEU A 12 34.82 6.18 17.14
C LEU A 12 34.67 6.75 15.73
N VAL A 13 35.27 6.07 14.75
CA VAL A 13 34.84 6.20 13.36
C VAL A 13 33.46 5.57 13.30
N VAL A 14 32.44 6.33 13.70
CA VAL A 14 31.07 6.05 13.29
C VAL A 14 31.09 6.29 11.79
N ALA A 15 31.23 5.22 11.02
CA ALA A 15 30.91 5.27 9.60
C ALA A 15 29.47 5.76 9.53
N ALA A 16 29.29 7.02 9.16
CA ALA A 16 27.99 7.55 8.79
C ALA A 16 27.55 6.72 7.59
N VAL A 17 26.77 5.66 7.84
CA VAL A 17 25.96 5.04 6.81
C VAL A 17 24.96 6.12 6.45
N GLY A 18 25.31 6.93 5.44
CA GLY A 18 24.45 7.99 4.94
C GLY A 18 23.10 7.37 4.62
N ALA A 19 22.03 8.01 5.08
CA ALA A 19 20.69 7.63 4.69
C ALA A 19 20.63 7.57 3.16
N ARG A 20 20.05 6.50 2.61
CA ARG A 20 19.81 6.40 1.16
C ARG A 20 18.94 7.59 0.76
N LYS A 21 19.35 8.29 -0.30
CA LYS A 21 18.61 9.43 -0.83
C LYS A 21 17.29 8.96 -1.42
N THR A 22 16.27 9.78 -1.28
CA THR A 22 14.97 9.56 -1.92
C THR A 22 15.05 9.89 -3.41
N CYS A 23 14.12 9.36 -4.22
CA CYS A 23 14.08 9.70 -5.65
C CYS A 23 13.98 11.21 -5.89
N ARG A 24 13.23 11.94 -5.03
CA ARG A 24 13.09 13.40 -5.15
C ARG A 24 14.42 14.13 -4.93
N GLU A 25 15.19 13.72 -3.93
CA GLU A 25 16.51 14.30 -3.65
C GLU A 25 17.50 13.99 -4.77
N GLU A 26 17.57 12.73 -5.22
CA GLU A 26 18.46 12.34 -6.33
C GLU A 26 18.08 13.03 -7.64
N ARG A 27 16.77 13.21 -7.88
CA ARG A 27 16.27 13.95 -9.04
C ARG A 27 16.69 15.41 -8.99
N GLN A 28 16.53 16.08 -7.85
CA GLN A 28 16.91 17.49 -7.72
C GLN A 28 18.42 17.65 -7.90
N GLU A 29 19.23 16.81 -7.26
CA GLU A 29 20.69 16.85 -7.43
C GLU A 29 21.12 16.59 -8.88
N ALA A 30 20.45 15.68 -9.59
CA ALA A 30 20.74 15.42 -10.99
C ALA A 30 20.38 16.64 -11.88
N LEU A 31 19.29 17.33 -11.58
CA LEU A 31 18.91 18.57 -12.26
C LEU A 31 19.90 19.71 -11.97
N ASP A 32 20.28 19.89 -10.70
CA ASP A 32 21.25 20.89 -10.28
C ASP A 32 22.62 20.65 -10.94
N ARG A 33 23.04 19.38 -11.08
CA ARG A 33 24.28 19.03 -11.79
C ARG A 33 24.19 19.29 -13.29
N GLN A 34 23.03 19.07 -13.91
CA GLN A 34 22.81 19.41 -15.32
C GLN A 34 22.88 20.93 -15.53
N GLU A 35 22.33 21.71 -14.61
CA GLU A 35 22.36 23.18 -14.68
C GLU A 35 23.79 23.72 -14.46
N ASN A 36 24.51 23.19 -13.47
CA ASN A 36 25.86 23.66 -13.13
C ASN A 36 26.96 23.15 -14.06
N ASN A 37 26.71 22.12 -14.86
CA ASN A 37 27.67 21.57 -15.82
C ASN A 37 27.00 21.16 -17.14
N PRO A 38 26.61 22.12 -17.99
CA PRO A 38 25.83 21.87 -19.20
C PRO A 38 26.59 21.08 -20.28
N GLU A 39 27.92 20.97 -20.20
CA GLU A 39 28.74 20.14 -21.10
C GLU A 39 28.73 18.65 -20.71
N MET A 40 28.20 18.30 -19.53
CA MET A 40 28.14 16.93 -19.04
C MET A 40 26.97 16.15 -19.66
N VAL A 41 27.25 15.49 -20.78
CA VAL A 41 26.28 14.65 -21.48
C VAL A 41 26.03 13.34 -20.72
N GLY A 42 24.76 12.99 -20.53
CA GLY A 42 24.38 11.67 -20.00
C GLY A 42 24.06 11.61 -18.50
N ILE A 43 23.89 12.76 -17.83
CA ILE A 43 23.38 12.77 -16.44
C ILE A 43 22.00 12.14 -16.42
N HIS A 44 21.88 11.04 -15.69
CA HIS A 44 20.61 10.34 -15.51
C HIS A 44 19.75 11.08 -14.47
N VAL A 45 18.61 11.60 -14.91
CA VAL A 45 17.60 12.19 -14.04
C VAL A 45 16.51 11.14 -13.77
N PRO A 46 16.40 10.62 -12.54
CA PRO A 46 15.40 9.62 -12.23
C PRO A 46 13.98 10.20 -12.32
N LYS A 47 13.05 9.36 -12.77
CA LYS A 47 11.62 9.71 -12.79
C LYS A 47 10.98 9.23 -11.50
N CYS A 48 10.37 10.16 -10.79
CA CYS A 48 9.62 9.85 -9.57
C CYS A 48 8.12 9.86 -9.84
N ASP A 49 7.36 9.13 -9.04
CA ASP A 49 5.91 9.21 -9.02
C ASP A 49 5.39 10.31 -8.06
N ALA A 50 4.07 10.42 -7.92
CA ALA A 50 3.44 11.43 -7.06
C ALA A 50 3.82 11.31 -5.58
N ASN A 51 4.15 10.10 -5.10
CA ASN A 51 4.58 9.87 -3.73
C ASN A 51 6.07 10.21 -3.54
N GLY A 52 6.80 10.38 -4.64
CA GLY A 52 8.24 10.61 -4.61
C GLY A 52 9.06 9.33 -4.66
N ASP A 53 8.44 8.19 -5.01
CA ASP A 53 9.13 6.92 -5.21
C ASP A 53 9.64 6.81 -6.66
N TYR A 54 10.63 5.95 -6.90
CA TYR A 54 11.09 5.64 -8.25
C TYR A 54 9.97 5.04 -9.09
N GLN A 55 9.81 5.56 -10.31
CA GLN A 55 8.91 4.94 -11.29
C GLN A 55 9.40 3.52 -11.62
N PRO A 56 8.49 2.54 -11.77
CA PRO A 56 8.85 1.12 -11.92
C PRO A 56 9.52 0.78 -13.26
N LYS A 57 9.61 1.73 -14.19
CA LYS A 57 10.08 1.51 -15.55
C LYS A 57 10.85 2.73 -16.03
N GLU A 58 12.02 2.47 -16.61
CA GLU A 58 12.78 3.47 -17.33
C GLU A 58 12.99 3.04 -18.79
N CYS A 59 12.90 3.99 -19.71
CA CYS A 59 13.18 3.76 -21.13
C CYS A 59 14.30 4.68 -21.59
N LYS A 60 15.30 4.11 -22.27
CA LYS A 60 16.39 4.82 -22.93
C LYS A 60 16.49 4.33 -24.37
N GLN A 61 16.45 5.27 -25.32
CA GLN A 61 16.51 4.97 -26.77
C GLN A 61 15.46 3.92 -27.18
N ALA A 62 15.89 2.73 -27.59
CA ALA A 62 15.04 1.65 -28.10
C ALA A 62 14.62 0.62 -27.03
N TYR A 63 15.08 0.76 -25.78
CA TYR A 63 14.87 -0.25 -24.75
C TYR A 63 14.31 0.35 -23.46
N CYS A 64 13.57 -0.48 -22.74
CA CYS A 64 13.05 -0.19 -21.41
C CYS A 64 13.43 -1.30 -20.43
N SER A 65 13.69 -0.91 -19.20
CA SER A 65 13.99 -1.81 -18.09
C SER A 65 12.98 -1.59 -16.96
N CYS A 66 12.56 -2.67 -16.30
CA CYS A 66 11.90 -2.54 -15.00
C CYS A 66 12.93 -2.16 -13.92
N LEU A 67 12.55 -1.27 -13.02
CA LEU A 67 13.36 -0.81 -11.90
C LEU A 67 12.84 -1.38 -10.58
N ASP A 68 13.73 -1.61 -9.63
CA ASP A 68 13.38 -1.94 -8.25
C ASP A 68 12.88 -0.69 -7.49
N TYR A 69 12.70 -0.81 -6.17
CA TYR A 69 12.25 0.31 -5.33
C TYR A 69 13.35 1.35 -5.06
N ASP A 70 14.60 1.01 -5.30
CA ASP A 70 15.76 1.90 -5.18
C ASP A 70 16.15 2.54 -6.53
N GLY A 71 15.43 2.23 -7.61
CA GLY A 71 15.67 2.76 -8.95
C GLY A 71 16.67 1.96 -9.79
N TYR A 72 17.12 0.79 -9.33
CA TYR A 72 18.08 -0.04 -10.08
C TYR A 72 17.38 -0.99 -11.06
N PRO A 73 17.97 -1.25 -12.24
CA PRO A 73 17.41 -2.19 -13.21
C PRO A 73 17.32 -3.62 -12.69
N ILE A 74 16.13 -4.21 -12.76
CA ILE A 74 15.89 -5.61 -12.39
C ILE A 74 16.35 -6.52 -13.53
N ARG A 75 17.29 -7.42 -13.22
CA ARG A 75 17.85 -8.36 -14.20
C ARG A 75 16.77 -9.26 -14.80
N GLY A 76 16.77 -9.37 -16.14
CA GLY A 76 15.84 -10.23 -16.89
C GLY A 76 14.57 -9.53 -17.38
N TYR A 77 14.37 -8.24 -17.03
CA TYR A 77 13.22 -7.44 -17.46
C TYR A 77 13.63 -6.25 -18.34
N LEU A 78 14.49 -6.51 -19.33
CA LEU A 78 14.85 -5.59 -20.41
C LEU A 78 14.02 -5.94 -21.65
N PHE A 79 13.32 -4.97 -22.22
CA PHE A 79 12.44 -5.17 -23.38
C PHE A 79 12.47 -3.99 -24.34
N HIS A 80 12.12 -4.25 -25.60
CA HIS A 80 12.05 -3.21 -26.62
C HIS A 80 10.95 -2.18 -26.32
N ILE A 81 11.20 -0.91 -26.65
CA ILE A 81 10.31 0.23 -26.35
C ILE A 81 8.89 0.07 -26.90
N SER A 82 8.72 -0.69 -27.99
CA SER A 82 7.39 -1.03 -28.54
C SER A 82 6.47 -1.76 -27.56
N LYS A 83 7.02 -2.40 -26.52
CA LYS A 83 6.24 -3.07 -25.46
C LYS A 83 5.98 -2.17 -24.24
N SER A 84 6.52 -0.94 -24.23
CA SER A 84 6.45 -0.04 -23.07
C SER A 84 5.03 0.29 -22.65
N ALA A 85 4.12 0.57 -23.60
CA ALA A 85 2.75 0.95 -23.29
C ALA A 85 1.95 -0.10 -22.50
N ARG A 86 2.33 -1.39 -22.61
CA ARG A 86 1.68 -2.50 -21.90
C ARG A 86 2.49 -3.06 -20.74
N ALA A 87 3.66 -2.50 -20.45
CA ALA A 87 4.58 -2.99 -19.42
C ALA A 87 4.48 -2.13 -18.16
N GLU A 88 3.82 -2.66 -17.13
CA GLU A 88 3.64 -1.98 -15.84
C GLU A 88 4.82 -2.21 -14.89
N CYS A 89 5.62 -3.26 -15.11
CA CYS A 89 6.78 -3.65 -14.29
C CYS A 89 6.48 -4.00 -12.82
N ARG A 90 5.21 -3.95 -12.39
CA ARG A 90 4.79 -4.21 -11.01
C ARG A 90 5.15 -5.61 -10.52
N CYS A 91 4.93 -6.63 -11.35
CA CYS A 91 5.26 -8.01 -10.97
C CYS A 91 6.76 -8.20 -10.80
N ALA A 92 7.56 -7.71 -11.76
CA ALA A 92 9.02 -7.79 -11.69
C ALA A 92 9.54 -7.17 -10.38
N ARG A 93 9.04 -5.98 -10.06
CA ARG A 93 9.41 -5.22 -8.87
C ARG A 93 9.00 -5.92 -7.57
N GLN A 94 7.77 -6.45 -7.50
CA GLN A 94 7.34 -7.22 -6.33
C GLN A 94 8.16 -8.50 -6.16
N LYS A 95 8.42 -9.22 -7.26
CA LYS A 95 9.20 -10.45 -7.24
C LYS A 95 10.63 -10.22 -6.75
N ASP A 96 11.27 -9.15 -7.20
CA ASP A 96 12.62 -8.82 -6.75
C ASP A 96 12.66 -8.41 -5.28
N TYR A 97 11.67 -7.62 -4.83
CA TYR A 97 11.53 -7.26 -3.41
C TYR A 97 11.30 -8.48 -2.51
N VAL A 98 10.38 -9.37 -2.85
CA VAL A 98 10.14 -10.62 -2.09
C VAL A 98 11.41 -11.46 -1.99
N ARG A 99 12.19 -11.52 -3.08
CA ARG A 99 13.47 -12.21 -3.11
C ARG A 99 14.51 -11.53 -2.21
N SER A 100 14.63 -10.21 -2.25
CA SER A 100 15.61 -9.47 -1.43
C SER A 100 15.30 -9.55 0.07
N GLN A 101 14.01 -9.54 0.43
CA GLN A 101 13.54 -9.65 1.81
C GLN A 101 13.42 -11.10 2.31
N HIS A 102 13.76 -12.11 1.49
CA HIS A 102 13.64 -13.53 1.83
C HIS A 102 12.22 -13.93 2.32
N LEU A 103 11.19 -13.30 1.77
CA LEU A 103 9.80 -13.56 2.16
C LEU A 103 9.35 -14.89 1.58
N LEU A 104 9.23 -15.90 2.43
CA LEU A 104 8.83 -17.25 2.05
C LEU A 104 7.32 -17.34 1.79
N GLY A 105 6.94 -18.24 0.88
CA GLY A 105 5.54 -18.60 0.61
C GLY A 105 4.85 -17.81 -0.51
N GLN A 106 5.46 -16.78 -1.09
CA GLN A 106 4.92 -16.09 -2.27
C GLN A 106 5.57 -16.60 -3.56
N ILE A 107 4.80 -17.30 -4.40
CA ILE A 107 5.26 -17.73 -5.72
C ILE A 107 4.77 -16.69 -6.74
N ILE A 108 5.64 -15.73 -7.03
CA ILE A 108 5.35 -14.64 -7.97
C ILE A 108 5.86 -15.01 -9.37
N SER A 109 4.92 -15.09 -10.31
CA SER A 109 5.15 -15.48 -11.69
C SER A 109 4.91 -14.31 -12.63
N CYS A 110 5.97 -13.84 -13.30
CA CYS A 110 5.90 -12.69 -14.19
C CYS A 110 6.15 -13.08 -15.64
N ASP A 111 5.63 -12.28 -16.57
CA ASP A 111 6.02 -12.33 -17.98
C ASP A 111 7.36 -11.61 -18.24
N LYS A 112 7.83 -11.62 -19.49
CA LYS A 112 9.13 -11.03 -19.87
C LYS A 112 9.16 -9.48 -19.84
N VAL A 113 8.01 -8.82 -19.72
CA VAL A 113 7.93 -7.35 -19.66
C VAL A 113 7.59 -6.85 -18.24
N GLY A 114 7.50 -7.76 -17.27
CA GLY A 114 7.35 -7.43 -15.85
C GLY A 114 5.91 -7.32 -15.37
N ASN A 115 4.95 -7.85 -16.14
CA ASN A 115 3.56 -7.99 -15.73
C ASN A 115 3.32 -9.34 -15.04
N TYR A 116 2.21 -9.45 -14.30
CA TYR A 116 1.81 -10.72 -13.70
C TYR A 116 1.34 -11.68 -14.78
N LYS A 117 1.71 -12.96 -14.65
CA LYS A 117 0.98 -14.02 -15.33
C LYS A 117 -0.39 -14.18 -14.69
N GLY A 118 -1.37 -14.68 -15.45
CA GLY A 118 -2.76 -14.79 -14.99
C GLY A 118 -2.96 -15.71 -13.79
N ILE A 119 -1.96 -16.47 -13.33
CA ILE A 119 -2.05 -17.31 -12.13
C ILE A 119 -0.89 -16.96 -11.18
N GLN A 120 -1.21 -16.64 -9.92
CA GLN A 120 -0.25 -16.38 -8.85
C GLN A 120 -0.57 -17.25 -7.64
N CYS A 121 0.44 -17.64 -6.85
CA CYS A 121 0.21 -18.54 -5.72
C CYS A 121 0.80 -18.02 -4.41
N LEU A 122 0.07 -18.25 -3.32
CA LEU A 122 0.47 -18.01 -1.94
C LEU A 122 0.40 -19.34 -1.19
N GLY A 123 1.56 -19.87 -0.79
CA GLY A 123 1.70 -21.23 -0.29
C GLY A 123 1.26 -22.24 -1.34
N SER A 124 0.27 -23.07 -0.99
CA SER A 124 -0.35 -24.05 -1.88
C SER A 124 -1.59 -23.54 -2.64
N LYS A 125 -2.05 -22.31 -2.36
CA LYS A 125 -3.26 -21.75 -2.99
C LYS A 125 -2.89 -20.86 -4.16
N CYS A 126 -3.54 -21.06 -5.31
CA CYS A 126 -3.34 -20.26 -6.52
C CYS A 126 -4.60 -19.49 -6.89
N TYR A 127 -4.42 -18.30 -7.44
CA TYR A 127 -5.48 -17.35 -7.78
C TYR A 127 -5.30 -16.88 -9.22
N CYS A 128 -6.43 -16.72 -9.92
CA CYS A 128 -6.44 -15.97 -11.16
C CYS A 128 -6.19 -14.49 -10.84
N VAL A 129 -5.32 -13.82 -11.57
CA VAL A 129 -5.03 -12.40 -11.36
C VAL A 129 -5.07 -11.62 -12.67
N GLU A 130 -5.34 -10.34 -12.55
CA GLU A 130 -5.26 -9.39 -13.63
C GLU A 130 -3.78 -9.09 -13.97
N PRO A 131 -3.35 -9.18 -15.24
CA PRO A 131 -1.93 -9.10 -15.59
C PRO A 131 -1.22 -7.79 -15.24
N LYS A 132 -1.93 -6.66 -15.18
CA LYS A 132 -1.31 -5.35 -14.97
C LYS A 132 -1.02 -5.07 -13.51
N TYR A 133 -2.02 -5.26 -12.66
CA TYR A 133 -1.95 -4.88 -11.24
C TYR A 133 -1.84 -6.08 -10.31
N GLY A 134 -2.03 -7.31 -10.80
CA GLY A 134 -1.97 -8.51 -9.96
C GLY A 134 -3.17 -8.65 -9.04
N MET A 135 -4.24 -7.89 -9.31
CA MET A 135 -5.50 -7.99 -8.57
C MET A 135 -6.10 -9.37 -8.82
N ILE A 136 -6.46 -10.08 -7.75
CA ILE A 136 -7.12 -11.38 -7.89
C ILE A 136 -8.41 -11.16 -8.66
N GLN A 137 -8.53 -11.80 -9.81
CA GLN A 137 -9.79 -11.93 -10.53
C GLN A 137 -10.63 -12.95 -9.79
N VAL A 138 -11.24 -12.50 -8.71
CA VAL A 138 -12.40 -13.17 -8.14
C VAL A 138 -13.49 -13.00 -9.20
N ALA A 139 -14.21 -14.06 -9.56
CA ALA A 139 -15.47 -13.89 -10.29
C ALA A 139 -16.27 -12.78 -9.58
N ALA A 140 -16.89 -11.87 -10.34
CA ALA A 140 -17.65 -10.74 -9.79
C ALA A 140 -18.43 -11.23 -8.58
N ARG A 141 -18.06 -10.70 -7.41
CA ARG A 141 -18.52 -11.25 -6.15
C ARG A 141 -20.03 -11.18 -6.14
N LYS A 142 -20.70 -12.24 -5.70
CA LYS A 142 -22.16 -12.22 -5.60
C LYS A 142 -22.58 -11.11 -4.64
N PRO A 143 -23.74 -10.46 -4.86
CA PRO A 143 -24.30 -9.54 -3.89
C PRO A 143 -24.30 -10.16 -2.49
N CYS A 144 -24.06 -9.37 -1.45
CA CYS A 144 -23.79 -9.92 -0.11
C CYS A 144 -24.94 -10.81 0.39
N HIS A 145 -26.20 -10.42 0.14
CA HIS A 145 -27.35 -11.23 0.52
C HIS A 145 -27.38 -12.61 -0.15
N GLU A 146 -26.96 -12.71 -1.40
CA GLU A 146 -26.89 -13.99 -2.11
C GLU A 146 -25.74 -14.86 -1.56
N GLU A 147 -24.55 -14.29 -1.35
CA GLU A 147 -23.41 -15.01 -0.73
C GLU A 147 -23.78 -15.47 0.70
N ARG A 148 -24.51 -14.64 1.44
CA ARG A 148 -25.02 -14.98 2.78
C ARG A 148 -26.00 -16.13 2.77
N GLN A 149 -26.96 -16.14 1.84
CA GLN A 149 -27.95 -17.22 1.77
C GLN A 149 -27.28 -18.54 1.38
N ASP A 150 -26.41 -18.55 0.39
CA ASP A 150 -25.65 -19.74 -0.01
C ASP A 150 -24.79 -20.26 1.15
N ALA A 151 -24.14 -19.38 1.93
CA ALA A 151 -23.40 -19.78 3.12
C ALA A 151 -24.29 -20.43 4.19
N LEU A 152 -25.49 -19.88 4.43
CA LEU A 152 -26.46 -20.44 5.37
C LEU A 152 -26.98 -21.81 4.90
N ASP A 153 -27.31 -21.93 3.61
CA ASP A 153 -27.81 -23.18 3.02
C ASP A 153 -26.76 -24.29 3.12
N ARG A 154 -25.48 -23.96 2.89
CA ARG A 154 -24.37 -24.92 3.04
C ARG A 154 -24.14 -25.33 4.49
N GLN A 155 -24.28 -24.40 5.44
CA GLN A 155 -24.22 -24.71 6.87
C GLN A 155 -25.35 -25.67 7.28
N GLN A 156 -26.56 -25.47 6.78
CA GLN A 156 -27.72 -26.33 7.08
C GLN A 156 -27.59 -27.75 6.49
N ASN A 157 -27.04 -27.86 5.28
CA ASN A 157 -26.88 -29.15 4.60
C ASN A 157 -25.64 -29.94 5.04
N ASN A 158 -24.86 -29.43 5.99
CA ASN A 158 -23.61 -30.03 6.49
C ASN A 158 -22.62 -30.41 5.36
N ILE A 159 -22.66 -29.67 4.25
CA ILE A 159 -21.75 -29.82 3.11
C ILE A 159 -20.51 -28.97 3.39
N GLY A 160 -19.43 -29.60 3.86
CA GLY A 160 -18.16 -28.94 4.17
C GLY A 160 -17.99 -28.68 5.66
N MET A 161 -17.39 -29.66 6.34
CA MET A 161 -17.45 -29.85 7.79
C MET A 161 -16.65 -28.86 8.67
N VAL A 162 -16.06 -27.77 8.13
CA VAL A 162 -15.32 -26.77 8.94
C VAL A 162 -15.35 -25.38 8.29
N GLY A 163 -15.77 -24.36 9.05
CA GLY A 163 -15.38 -22.95 8.81
C GLY A 163 -16.15 -22.16 7.75
N ILE A 164 -17.39 -22.52 7.40
CA ILE A 164 -18.21 -21.71 6.47
C ILE A 164 -18.50 -20.35 7.12
N HIS A 165 -17.86 -19.30 6.59
CA HIS A 165 -18.07 -17.92 7.02
C HIS A 165 -19.35 -17.36 6.40
N VAL A 166 -20.25 -16.86 7.25
CA VAL A 166 -21.45 -16.14 6.82
C VAL A 166 -21.15 -14.64 6.83
N PRO A 167 -21.12 -13.96 5.66
CA PRO A 167 -20.80 -12.55 5.59
C PRO A 167 -21.88 -11.68 6.25
N LYS A 168 -21.47 -10.54 6.81
CA LYS A 168 -22.38 -9.50 7.29
C LYS A 168 -22.71 -8.54 6.15
N CYS A 169 -23.99 -8.26 5.98
CA CYS A 169 -24.50 -7.39 4.93
C CYS A 169 -25.19 -6.18 5.52
N ASP A 170 -25.04 -5.04 4.85
CA ASP A 170 -25.82 -3.83 5.12
C ASP A 170 -27.25 -4.01 4.55
N GLN A 171 -28.19 -3.15 4.94
CA GLN A 171 -29.60 -3.24 4.54
C GLN A 171 -29.82 -3.06 3.03
N ASP A 172 -28.89 -2.40 2.34
CA ASP A 172 -28.91 -2.16 0.89
C ASP A 172 -28.38 -3.37 0.08
N GLY A 173 -27.98 -4.45 0.76
CA GLY A 173 -27.43 -5.65 0.15
C GLY A 173 -25.96 -5.61 -0.21
N THR A 174 -25.27 -4.52 0.13
CA THR A 174 -23.81 -4.44 0.07
C THR A 174 -23.17 -5.12 1.29
N TYR A 175 -21.86 -5.35 1.22
CA TYR A 175 -21.12 -5.87 2.36
C TYR A 175 -20.99 -4.81 3.45
N SER A 176 -21.26 -5.23 4.70
CA SER A 176 -20.97 -4.37 5.85
C SER A 176 -19.47 -4.08 5.92
N PRO A 177 -19.05 -2.87 6.32
CA PRO A 177 -17.65 -2.46 6.22
C PRO A 177 -16.68 -3.32 7.05
N LYS A 178 -17.17 -3.96 8.11
CA LYS A 178 -16.40 -4.86 8.98
C LYS A 178 -16.87 -6.30 8.81
N GLN A 179 -15.96 -7.18 8.40
CA GLN A 179 -16.18 -8.63 8.32
C GLN A 179 -15.29 -9.34 9.34
N CYS A 180 -15.80 -10.37 10.00
CA CYS A 180 -15.05 -11.11 11.03
C CYS A 180 -15.12 -12.61 10.78
N ILE A 181 -13.95 -13.25 10.72
CA ILE A 181 -13.80 -14.69 10.53
C ILE A 181 -13.11 -15.22 11.78
N GLU A 182 -13.88 -15.93 12.61
CA GLU A 182 -13.40 -16.56 13.84
C GLU A 182 -12.67 -15.58 14.78
N ALA A 183 -11.33 -15.59 14.75
CA ALA A 183 -10.47 -14.84 15.67
C ALA A 183 -10.01 -13.45 15.16
N TYR A 184 -10.29 -13.10 13.90
CA TYR A 184 -9.87 -11.82 13.33
C TYR A 184 -10.97 -11.13 12.53
N CYS A 185 -10.84 -9.82 12.38
CA CYS A 185 -11.72 -8.98 11.59
C CYS A 185 -10.91 -8.18 10.57
N HIS A 186 -11.58 -7.80 9.49
CA HIS A 186 -11.00 -7.01 8.41
C HIS A 186 -12.02 -6.04 7.84
N CYS A 187 -11.54 -4.95 7.27
CA CYS A 187 -12.40 -3.99 6.57
C CYS A 187 -12.56 -4.37 5.10
N VAL A 188 -13.76 -4.15 4.54
CA VAL A 188 -14.09 -4.39 3.14
C VAL A 188 -14.76 -3.17 2.50
N ASP A 189 -14.67 -3.09 1.17
CA ASP A 189 -15.47 -2.16 0.37
C ASP A 189 -16.94 -2.66 0.25
N LYS A 190 -17.76 -1.93 -0.52
CA LYS A 190 -19.18 -2.28 -0.72
C LYS A 190 -19.38 -3.60 -1.48
N ASP A 191 -18.42 -3.99 -2.31
CA ASP A 191 -18.43 -5.22 -3.09
C ASP A 191 -17.80 -6.40 -2.32
N GLY A 192 -17.35 -6.14 -1.09
CA GLY A 192 -16.75 -7.13 -0.19
C GLY A 192 -15.24 -7.30 -0.41
N ASN A 193 -14.61 -6.55 -1.30
CA ASN A 193 -13.15 -6.66 -1.49
C ASN A 193 -12.43 -6.18 -0.24
N VAL A 194 -11.39 -6.93 0.15
CA VAL A 194 -10.65 -6.67 1.39
C VAL A 194 -9.76 -5.46 1.24
N ILE A 195 -9.90 -4.50 2.16
CA ILE A 195 -9.01 -3.35 2.28
C ILE A 195 -7.78 -3.80 3.09
N VAL A 196 -6.77 -4.30 2.37
CA VAL A 196 -5.63 -5.09 2.90
C VAL A 196 -4.90 -4.45 4.09
N LYS A 197 -5.00 -3.13 4.27
CA LYS A 197 -4.36 -2.42 5.39
C LYS A 197 -5.03 -2.67 6.75
N TYR A 198 -6.32 -2.97 6.78
CA TYR A 198 -7.11 -2.91 8.01
C TYR A 198 -7.54 -4.31 8.46
N PHE A 199 -6.63 -4.99 9.16
CA PHE A 199 -6.86 -6.25 9.85
C PHE A 199 -6.62 -6.08 11.35
N PHE A 200 -7.50 -6.65 12.18
CA PHE A 200 -7.40 -6.54 13.63
C PHE A 200 -7.98 -7.77 14.33
N SER A 201 -7.58 -7.99 15.58
CA SER A 201 -8.11 -9.08 16.40
C SER A 201 -9.58 -8.86 16.70
N VAL A 202 -10.36 -9.95 16.77
CA VAL A 202 -11.78 -9.91 17.13
C VAL A 202 -12.04 -9.23 18.49
N SER A 203 -11.04 -9.19 19.38
CA SER A 203 -11.11 -8.45 20.66
C SER A 203 -11.41 -6.95 20.48
N LYS A 204 -11.01 -6.34 19.36
CA LYS A 204 -11.27 -4.93 19.05
C LYS A 204 -12.54 -4.71 18.22
N SER A 205 -13.32 -5.77 17.96
CA SER A 205 -14.48 -5.74 17.06
C SER A 205 -15.60 -4.82 17.55
N ALA A 206 -15.86 -4.74 18.85
CA ALA A 206 -16.91 -3.88 19.41
C ALA A 206 -16.59 -2.37 19.29
N GLU A 207 -15.32 -2.02 19.16
CA GLU A 207 -14.83 -0.65 19.11
C GLU A 207 -14.57 -0.16 17.69
N THR A 208 -14.47 -1.07 16.71
CA THR A 208 -14.05 -0.77 15.34
C THR A 208 -15.22 -0.88 14.37
N GLU A 209 -15.47 0.13 13.55
CA GLU A 209 -16.57 0.15 12.57
C GLU A 209 -16.11 0.15 11.10
N CYS A 210 -14.80 0.27 10.83
CA CYS A 210 -14.21 0.26 9.48
C CYS A 210 -14.69 1.40 8.54
N LYS A 211 -15.48 2.37 9.05
CA LYS A 211 -16.07 3.43 8.21
C LYS A 211 -15.02 4.33 7.57
N CYS A 212 -13.98 4.73 8.32
CA CYS A 212 -12.89 5.54 7.78
C CYS A 212 -12.10 4.77 6.72
N ALA A 213 -11.76 3.51 6.99
CA ALA A 213 -11.08 2.66 6.03
C ALA A 213 -11.84 2.57 4.70
N ARG A 214 -13.16 2.31 4.75
CA ARG A 214 -14.02 2.21 3.58
C ARG A 214 -14.16 3.54 2.82
N GLU A 215 -14.33 4.66 3.54
CA GLU A 215 -14.35 5.99 2.90
C GLU A 215 -13.01 6.32 2.23
N LYS A 216 -11.89 6.04 2.91
CA LYS A 216 -10.55 6.34 2.41
C LYS A 216 -10.23 5.55 1.15
N ASP A 217 -10.60 4.28 1.12
CA ASP A 217 -10.45 3.42 -0.04
C ASP A 217 -11.30 3.93 -1.22
N TYR A 218 -12.57 4.29 -0.98
CA TYR A 218 -13.45 4.87 -1.99
C TYR A 218 -12.88 6.16 -2.60
N LEU A 219 -12.39 7.09 -1.76
CA LEU A 219 -11.75 8.34 -2.21
C LEU A 219 -10.52 8.08 -3.08
N HIS A 220 -9.71 7.07 -2.71
CA HIS A 220 -8.53 6.67 -3.46
C HIS A 220 -8.90 6.10 -4.83
N GLN A 221 -9.90 5.23 -4.90
CA GLN A 221 -10.33 4.60 -6.16
C GLN A 221 -10.95 5.61 -7.13
N HIS A 222 -11.67 6.62 -6.63
CA HIS A 222 -12.41 7.59 -7.44
C HIS A 222 -11.63 8.89 -7.72
N GLY A 223 -10.35 8.97 -7.34
CA GLY A 223 -9.49 10.10 -7.65
C GLY A 223 -9.96 11.42 -7.07
N MET A 224 -10.64 11.41 -5.91
CA MET A 224 -11.11 12.63 -5.25
C MET A 224 -9.96 13.31 -4.48
N ILE A 225 -9.10 13.99 -5.24
CA ILE A 225 -7.92 14.73 -4.77
C ILE A 225 -8.39 16.00 -4.05
N GLY A 226 -8.55 15.94 -2.72
CA GLY A 226 -8.85 17.13 -1.91
C GLY A 226 -9.37 16.86 -0.51
N ARG A 227 -9.92 15.67 -0.25
CA ARG A 227 -10.38 15.25 1.09
C ARG A 227 -9.42 14.22 1.66
N THR A 228 -8.46 14.66 2.47
CA THR A 228 -7.51 13.79 3.16
C THR A 228 -8.06 13.37 4.52
N ILE A 229 -8.50 12.12 4.65
CA ILE A 229 -8.95 11.56 5.94
C ILE A 229 -7.87 10.68 6.57
N ALA A 230 -7.75 10.77 7.89
CA ALA A 230 -6.82 10.00 8.71
C ALA A 230 -7.58 8.87 9.42
N CYS A 231 -7.08 7.65 9.30
CA CYS A 231 -7.69 6.49 9.93
C CYS A 231 -6.68 5.79 10.81
N ASP A 232 -7.13 5.28 11.96
CA ASP A 232 -6.31 4.47 12.84
C ASP A 232 -5.96 3.12 12.21
N LYS A 233 -5.20 2.29 12.94
CA LYS A 233 -4.76 0.97 12.45
C LYS A 233 -5.91 -0.04 12.30
N ALA A 234 -7.04 0.18 12.97
CA ALA A 234 -8.20 -0.72 12.94
C ALA A 234 -9.20 -0.33 11.84
N GLY A 235 -9.17 0.91 11.35
CA GLY A 235 -10.04 1.41 10.28
C GLY A 235 -11.10 2.41 10.75
N ASN A 236 -11.01 2.87 11.99
CA ASN A 236 -11.79 3.98 12.51
C ASN A 236 -11.15 5.33 12.16
N TYR A 237 -11.89 6.42 12.34
CA TYR A 237 -11.34 7.76 12.17
C TYR A 237 -10.38 8.05 13.32
N GLU A 238 -9.22 8.63 12.99
CA GLU A 238 -8.41 9.31 14.01
C GLU A 238 -9.22 10.48 14.57
N ARG A 239 -9.16 10.71 15.89
CA ARG A 239 -10.00 11.74 16.51
C ARG A 239 -9.73 13.14 16.00
N SER A 240 -8.52 13.44 15.52
CA SER A 240 -8.20 14.72 14.86
C SER A 240 -8.22 14.54 13.33
N GLN A 241 -9.09 15.28 12.66
CA GLN A 241 -9.15 15.32 11.19
C GLN A 241 -8.81 16.72 10.70
N CYS A 242 -8.24 16.80 9.50
CA CYS A 242 -7.94 18.08 8.85
C CYS A 242 -8.42 18.07 7.40
N THR A 243 -9.02 19.18 6.98
CA THR A 243 -9.46 19.40 5.61
C THR A 243 -8.98 20.77 5.16
N GLY A 244 -8.06 20.79 4.19
CA GLY A 244 -7.33 22.01 3.81
C GLY A 244 -6.50 22.54 4.98
N SER A 245 -6.71 23.81 5.35
CA SER A 245 -6.01 24.48 6.45
C SER A 245 -6.75 24.44 7.79
N LYS A 246 -7.81 23.63 7.91
CA LYS A 246 -8.65 23.54 9.11
C LYS A 246 -8.61 22.14 9.71
N CYS A 247 -8.45 22.04 11.02
CA CYS A 247 -8.49 20.80 11.78
C CYS A 247 -9.62 20.83 12.81
N TYR A 248 -10.21 19.67 13.10
CA TYR A 248 -11.35 19.52 14.00
C TYR A 248 -11.40 18.11 14.59
N CYS A 249 -12.08 17.95 15.74
CA CYS A 249 -12.28 16.63 16.30
C CYS A 249 -13.40 15.90 15.57
N VAL A 250 -13.35 14.57 15.54
CA VAL A 250 -14.43 13.72 15.05
C VAL A 250 -14.69 12.56 16.00
N ASP A 251 -15.90 12.02 15.94
CA ASP A 251 -16.20 10.73 16.52
C ASP A 251 -15.37 9.64 15.81
N SER A 252 -14.71 8.79 16.59
CA SER A 252 -13.82 7.78 16.01
C SER A 252 -14.58 6.73 15.19
N LYS A 253 -15.84 6.42 15.53
CA LYS A 253 -16.64 5.40 14.85
C LYS A 253 -17.43 5.96 13.68
N THR A 254 -18.01 7.15 13.81
CA THR A 254 -18.89 7.74 12.78
C THR A 254 -18.18 8.72 11.86
N GLY A 255 -17.09 9.35 12.30
CA GLY A 255 -16.42 10.43 11.58
C GLY A 255 -17.19 11.76 11.66
N GLU A 256 -18.26 11.83 12.44
CA GLU A 256 -19.01 13.06 12.65
C GLU A 256 -18.17 14.07 13.40
N LYS A 257 -18.21 15.33 12.96
CA LYS A 257 -17.43 16.40 13.56
C LYS A 257 -17.90 16.70 14.98
N ILE A 258 -16.96 16.72 15.91
CA ILE A 258 -17.14 17.06 17.32
C ILE A 258 -16.31 18.31 17.63
N GLY A 259 -16.89 19.28 18.33
CA GLY A 259 -16.15 20.41 18.87
C GLY A 259 -15.62 21.42 17.85
N ASP A 260 -14.58 22.14 18.27
CA ASP A 260 -14.09 23.34 17.62
C ASP A 260 -13.22 23.08 16.38
N VAL A 261 -13.17 24.10 15.51
CA VAL A 261 -12.32 24.10 14.32
C VAL A 261 -11.15 25.05 14.56
N VAL A 262 -9.95 24.52 14.44
CA VAL A 262 -8.72 25.31 14.55
C VAL A 262 -8.01 25.37 13.20
N PRO A 263 -7.22 26.42 12.93
CA PRO A 263 -6.26 26.41 11.83
C PRO A 263 -5.24 25.28 12.00
N ILE A 264 -4.72 24.73 10.89
CA ILE A 264 -3.75 23.63 10.92
C ILE A 264 -2.47 23.96 11.70
N SER A 265 -2.10 25.25 11.77
CA SER A 265 -0.99 25.73 12.60
C SER A 265 -1.20 25.54 14.10
N GLN A 266 -2.43 25.28 14.53
CA GLN A 266 -2.83 25.03 15.91
C GLN A 266 -3.35 23.59 16.09
N LYS A 267 -3.04 22.66 15.19
CA LYS A 267 -3.51 21.27 15.28
C LYS A 267 -3.17 20.64 16.64
N ASP A 268 -1.98 20.91 17.18
CA ASP A 268 -1.52 20.32 18.43
C ASP A 268 -2.21 20.87 19.68
N SER A 269 -2.93 22.01 19.57
CA SER A 269 -3.77 22.52 20.67
C SER A 269 -5.17 21.89 20.67
N LEU A 270 -5.52 21.11 19.65
CA LEU A 270 -6.80 20.46 19.52
C LEU A 270 -6.86 19.24 20.44
N ASN A 271 -7.56 19.38 21.57
CA ASN A 271 -7.71 18.31 22.56
C ASN A 271 -8.86 17.36 22.17
N CYS A 272 -8.53 16.47 21.24
CA CYS A 272 -9.25 15.23 20.97
C CYS A 272 -8.44 14.06 21.55
#